data_AF-A0A7S3FMJ8-F1
#
_entry.id   AF-A0A7S3FMJ8-F1
#
_cell.length_a   1.000
_cell.length_b   1.000
_cell.length_c   1.000
_cell.angle_alpha   90.00
_cell.angle_beta   90.00
_cell.angle_gamma   90.00
#
_symmetry.space_group_name_H-M   'P 1'
#
loop_
_entity.id
_entity.type
_entity.pdbx_description
1 polymer ?
#
loop_
_entity_poly.entity_id
_entity_poly.type
_entity_poly.pdbx_seq_one_letter_code
_entity_poly.pdbx_strand_id
1 'polypeptide(L)'
;GDYEQQRDRPMFSTVGGYLQMYILAALEPTRFQVQILHEFDSCCFRAAGLFDEIAAYNTFAQPRVGGWFQTAVTAGNFHEVNPRDKVIVAYLVERLRRRGRLLRSDFELL
;
A
#
# COMPACT_ATOMS: atom_id res chain seq x y z
N GLY A 1 -6.92 2.99 -19.58
CA GLY A 1 -7.09 3.41 -18.19
C GLY A 1 -7.83 2.31 -17.47
N ASP A 2 -7.42 2.02 -16.25
CA ASP A 2 -8.05 0.98 -15.42
C ASP A 2 -9.54 1.30 -15.19
N TYR A 3 -10.41 0.28 -15.25
CA TYR A 3 -11.86 0.47 -15.20
C TYR A 3 -12.32 1.09 -13.88
N GLU A 4 -11.61 0.73 -12.82
CA GLU A 4 -11.78 1.17 -11.45
C GLU A 4 -11.41 2.64 -11.25
N GLN A 5 -10.60 3.23 -12.14
CA GLN A 5 -10.15 4.62 -12.05
C GLN A 5 -11.15 5.62 -12.67
N GLN A 6 -12.26 5.15 -13.23
CA GLN A 6 -13.29 6.01 -13.79
C GLN A 6 -14.00 6.79 -12.67
N ARG A 7 -13.91 8.13 -12.70
CA ARG A 7 -14.37 9.00 -11.59
C ARG A 7 -15.90 9.04 -11.42
N ASP A 8 -16.65 8.60 -12.42
CA ASP A 8 -18.11 8.46 -12.38
C ASP A 8 -18.57 7.24 -11.57
N ARG A 9 -17.64 6.41 -11.08
CA ARG A 9 -17.96 5.24 -10.28
C ARG A 9 -18.48 5.63 -8.88
N PRO A 10 -19.48 4.89 -8.35
CA PRO A 10 -20.04 5.17 -7.03
C PRO A 10 -19.01 5.21 -5.89
N MET A 11 -17.87 4.52 -6.00
CA MET A 11 -16.80 4.57 -4.99
C MET A 11 -16.27 5.99 -4.76
N PHE A 12 -16.19 6.83 -5.79
CA PHE A 12 -15.67 8.19 -5.67
C PHE A 12 -16.67 9.13 -5.00
N SER A 13 -17.98 8.92 -5.22
CA SER A 13 -19.03 9.68 -4.54
C SER A 13 -19.34 9.16 -3.13
N THR A 14 -19.15 7.87 -2.88
CA THR A 14 -19.50 7.23 -1.60
C THR A 14 -18.34 7.24 -0.60
N VAL A 15 -17.12 6.98 -1.06
CA VAL A 15 -15.93 6.81 -0.20
C VAL A 15 -14.95 7.98 -0.35
N GLY A 16 -15.00 8.73 -1.46
CA GLY A 16 -14.11 9.86 -1.73
C GLY A 16 -12.88 9.49 -2.56
N GLY A 17 -12.74 8.23 -2.97
CA GLY A 17 -11.70 7.72 -3.86
C GLY A 17 -10.72 6.74 -3.21
N TYR A 18 -9.62 6.48 -3.91
CA TYR A 18 -8.65 5.45 -3.56
C TYR A 18 -7.93 5.69 -2.25
N LEU A 19 -7.56 6.94 -1.95
CA LEU A 19 -6.89 7.25 -0.68
C LEU A 19 -7.74 6.78 0.49
N GLN A 20 -9.01 7.22 0.53
CA GLN A 20 -9.92 6.88 1.60
C GLN A 20 -10.09 5.38 1.68
N MET A 21 -10.33 4.69 0.56
CA MET A 21 -10.41 3.23 0.53
C MET A 21 -9.16 2.54 1.11
N TYR A 22 -7.98 2.99 0.70
CA TYR A 22 -6.72 2.37 1.10
C TYR A 22 -6.24 2.78 2.48
N ILE A 23 -6.82 3.78 3.15
CA ILE A 23 -6.44 4.09 4.54
C ILE A 23 -7.44 3.55 5.58
N LEU A 24 -8.61 3.05 5.15
CA LEU A 24 -9.63 2.51 6.06
C LEU A 24 -9.07 1.42 6.99
N ALA A 25 -8.19 0.54 6.49
CA ALA A 25 -7.65 -0.54 7.30
C ALA A 25 -6.53 -0.08 8.25
N ALA A 26 -6.15 1.20 8.26
CA ALA A 26 -5.17 1.78 9.18
C ALA A 26 -5.78 2.79 10.17
N LEU A 27 -7.09 3.03 10.16
CA LEU A 27 -7.72 4.06 10.99
C LEU A 27 -7.55 3.82 12.50
N GLU A 28 -7.56 2.56 12.95
CA GLU A 28 -7.40 2.20 14.35
C GLU A 28 -5.92 2.13 14.76
N PRO A 29 -5.54 2.53 16.00
CA PRO A 29 -4.13 2.57 16.44
C PRO A 29 -3.35 1.26 16.33
N THR A 30 -4.03 0.12 16.34
CA THR A 30 -3.43 -1.21 16.30
C THR A 30 -3.48 -1.86 14.92
N ARG A 31 -4.03 -1.19 13.91
CA ARG A 31 -4.10 -1.73 12.55
C ARG A 31 -2.98 -1.19 11.67
N PHE A 32 -2.45 -2.10 10.87
CA PHE A 32 -1.34 -1.85 9.97
C PHE A 32 -1.76 -2.25 8.56
N GLN A 33 -1.50 -1.37 7.61
CA GLN A 33 -1.82 -1.59 6.21
C GLN A 33 -0.58 -1.31 5.36
N VAL A 34 -0.27 -2.26 4.47
CA VAL A 34 0.72 -2.08 3.41
C VAL A 34 0.07 -2.33 2.07
N GLN A 35 0.25 -1.39 1.15
CA GLN A 35 -0.08 -1.55 -0.24
C GLN A 35 1.21 -1.81 -1.02
N ILE A 36 1.29 -2.92 -1.75
CA ILE A 36 2.46 -3.23 -2.58
C ILE A 36 2.10 -2.96 -4.03
N LEU A 37 2.88 -2.11 -4.69
CA LEU A 37 2.72 -1.78 -6.11
C LEU A 37 3.89 -2.34 -6.91
N HIS A 38 3.61 -2.74 -8.14
CA HIS A 38 4.62 -3.28 -9.04
C HIS A 38 5.12 -2.19 -9.98
N GLU A 39 6.42 -2.15 -10.19
CA GLU A 39 7.03 -1.15 -11.05
C GLU A 39 6.53 -1.24 -12.49
N PHE A 40 6.50 -2.44 -13.08
CA PHE A 40 6.26 -2.63 -14.51
C PHE A 40 4.86 -3.16 -14.87
N ASP A 41 3.91 -3.17 -13.93
CA ASP A 41 2.55 -3.62 -14.21
C ASP A 41 1.77 -2.54 -14.99
N SER A 42 1.27 -2.86 -16.19
CA SER A 42 0.60 -1.86 -17.04
C SER A 42 -0.88 -1.65 -16.76
N CYS A 43 -1.54 -2.58 -16.07
CA CYS A 43 -2.98 -2.53 -15.88
C CYS A 43 -3.40 -2.25 -14.43
N CYS A 44 -2.54 -2.53 -13.44
CA CYS A 44 -2.91 -2.51 -12.02
C CYS A 44 -2.04 -1.58 -11.16
N PHE A 45 -2.02 -0.26 -11.44
CA PHE A 45 -1.26 0.75 -10.68
C PHE A 45 0.27 0.65 -10.83
N ARG A 46 0.75 0.85 -12.07
CA ARG A 46 2.17 0.97 -12.40
C ARG A 46 2.91 1.95 -11.50
N ALA A 47 3.97 1.51 -10.85
CA ALA A 47 4.84 2.37 -10.02
C ALA A 47 6.15 2.81 -10.69
N ALA A 48 6.44 2.38 -11.93
CA ALA A 48 7.65 2.79 -12.66
C ALA A 48 7.78 4.31 -12.79
N GLY A 49 8.84 4.83 -12.19
CA GLY A 49 9.16 6.25 -12.17
C GLY A 49 8.35 7.07 -11.16
N LEU A 50 7.60 6.44 -10.25
CA LEU A 50 6.73 7.11 -9.28
C LEU A 50 7.24 7.01 -7.83
N PHE A 51 8.51 6.67 -7.62
CA PHE A 51 9.05 6.44 -6.27
C PHE A 51 8.91 7.68 -5.38
N ASP A 52 9.20 8.87 -5.91
CA ASP A 52 9.09 10.13 -5.16
C ASP A 52 7.63 10.49 -4.89
N GLU A 53 6.73 10.28 -5.84
CA GLU A 53 5.29 10.48 -5.67
C GLU A 53 4.69 9.53 -4.64
N ILE A 54 5.17 8.28 -4.60
CA ILE A 54 4.76 7.28 -3.61
C ILE A 54 5.30 7.65 -2.23
N ALA A 55 6.54 8.12 -2.12
CA ALA A 55 7.07 8.65 -0.86
C ALA A 55 6.28 9.88 -0.36
N ALA A 56 5.94 10.80 -1.28
CA ALA A 56 5.09 11.95 -0.97
C ALA A 56 3.67 11.51 -0.56
N TYR A 57 3.11 10.50 -1.23
CA TYR A 57 1.81 9.92 -0.88
C TYR A 57 1.82 9.29 0.51
N ASN A 58 2.85 8.52 0.87
CA ASN A 58 3.01 7.96 2.21
C ASN A 58 3.08 9.06 3.27
N THR A 59 3.88 10.09 3.01
CA THR A 59 4.00 11.28 3.89
C THR A 59 2.67 12.00 4.05
N PHE A 60 1.87 12.06 2.99
CA PHE A 60 0.54 12.65 3.01
C PHE A 60 -0.48 11.77 3.74
N ALA A 61 -0.48 10.46 3.53
CA ALA A 61 -1.49 9.56 4.06
C ALA A 61 -1.28 9.24 5.55
N GLN A 62 -0.05 9.00 6.00
CA GLN A 62 0.25 8.51 7.35
C GLN A 62 -0.28 9.41 8.50
N PRO A 63 -0.27 10.76 8.42
CA PRO A 63 -0.85 11.61 9.46
C PRO A 63 -2.39 11.52 9.58
N ARG A 64 -3.07 10.90 8.60
CA ARG A 64 -4.54 10.79 8.53
C ARG A 64 -5.06 9.47 9.11
N VAL A 65 -4.19 8.62 9.62
CA VAL A 65 -4.53 7.31 10.18
C VAL A 65 -4.05 7.19 11.62
N GLY A 66 -4.79 6.46 12.46
CA GLY A 66 -4.38 6.20 13.85
C GLY A 66 -3.30 5.13 13.97
N GLY A 67 -3.30 4.14 13.07
CA GLY A 67 -2.34 3.05 12.99
C GLY A 67 -1.19 3.34 12.03
N TRP A 68 -0.93 2.42 11.10
CA TRP A 68 0.14 2.56 10.10
C TRP A 68 -0.37 2.28 8.69
N PHE A 69 0.03 3.14 7.75
CA PHE A 69 -0.22 2.98 6.33
C PHE A 69 1.08 3.25 5.55
N GLN A 70 1.43 2.33 4.66
CA GLN A 70 2.55 2.54 3.73
C GLN A 70 2.30 1.86 2.39
N THR A 71 2.65 2.56 1.32
CA THR A 71 2.77 1.98 0.00
C THR A 71 4.25 1.66 -0.26
N ALA A 72 4.53 0.40 -0.63
CA ALA A 72 5.85 -0.08 -1.00
C ALA A 72 5.87 -0.43 -2.50
N VAL A 73 7.03 -0.28 -3.14
CA VAL A 73 7.22 -0.61 -4.56
C VAL A 73 8.18 -1.76 -4.69
N THR A 74 7.79 -2.79 -5.44
CA THR A 74 8.68 -3.87 -5.81
C THR A 74 9.03 -3.79 -7.28
N ALA A 75 10.34 -3.82 -7.58
CA ALA A 75 10.83 -4.02 -8.94
C ALA A 75 10.49 -5.46 -9.37
N GLY A 76 9.88 -5.65 -10.53
CA GLY A 76 9.52 -7.00 -11.00
C GLY A 76 8.55 -7.05 -12.17
N ASN A 77 8.22 -8.28 -12.55
CA ASN A 77 7.69 -8.64 -13.86
C ASN A 77 6.27 -8.11 -14.15
N PHE A 78 5.96 -8.06 -15.44
CA PHE A 78 4.67 -7.62 -15.99
C PHE A 78 3.60 -8.71 -15.85
N HIS A 79 2.50 -8.42 -15.13
CA HIS A 79 1.37 -9.34 -14.89
C HIS A 79 1.79 -10.74 -14.38
N GLU A 80 2.85 -10.80 -13.60
CA GLU A 80 3.35 -12.04 -13.01
C GLU A 80 3.44 -11.88 -11.49
N VAL A 81 3.38 -13.01 -10.80
CA VAL A 81 3.65 -13.06 -9.36
C VAL A 81 5.08 -12.59 -9.12
N ASN A 82 5.27 -11.51 -8.37
CA ASN A 82 6.60 -11.05 -7.98
C ASN A 82 6.99 -11.69 -6.62
N PRO A 83 8.04 -12.53 -6.56
CA PRO A 83 8.47 -13.14 -5.31
C PRO A 83 8.85 -12.10 -4.24
N ARG A 84 9.24 -10.89 -4.64
CA ARG A 84 9.62 -9.81 -3.71
C ARG A 84 8.44 -9.34 -2.86
N ASP A 85 7.22 -9.33 -3.39
CA ASP A 85 6.03 -8.96 -2.59
C ASP A 85 5.83 -9.97 -1.47
N LYS A 86 6.05 -11.26 -1.78
CA LYS A 86 5.96 -12.34 -0.79
C LYS A 86 7.01 -12.18 0.31
N VAL A 87 8.19 -11.65 0.00
CA VAL A 87 9.20 -11.36 1.02
C VAL A 87 8.71 -10.27 1.97
N ILE A 88 8.15 -9.17 1.46
CA ILE A 88 7.57 -8.09 2.27
C ILE A 88 6.46 -8.63 3.17
N VAL A 89 5.50 -9.36 2.58
CA VAL A 89 4.36 -9.93 3.31
C VAL A 89 4.85 -10.93 4.37
N ALA A 90 5.72 -11.87 4.00
CA ALA A 90 6.23 -12.88 4.93
C ALA A 90 7.02 -12.26 6.08
N TYR A 91 7.83 -11.22 5.81
CA TYR A 91 8.58 -10.50 6.84
C TYR A 91 7.65 -9.86 7.88
N LEU A 92 6.60 -9.14 7.44
CA LEU A 92 5.63 -8.52 8.35
C LEU A 92 4.81 -9.57 9.11
N VAL A 93 4.31 -10.60 8.43
CA VAL A 93 3.55 -11.69 9.07
C VAL A 93 4.40 -12.39 10.13
N GLU A 94 5.67 -12.67 9.85
CA GLU A 94 6.54 -13.33 10.81
C GLU A 94 6.84 -12.46 12.04
N ARG A 95 7.04 -11.14 11.86
CA ARG A 95 7.19 -10.22 13.00
C ARG A 95 5.93 -10.15 13.84
N LEU A 96 4.77 -10.04 13.21
CA LEU A 96 3.48 -10.08 13.89
C LEU A 96 3.32 -11.38 14.69
N ARG A 97 3.60 -12.54 14.06
CA ARG A 97 3.51 -13.86 14.71
C ARG A 97 4.41 -13.98 15.93
N ARG A 98 5.66 -13.51 15.84
CA ARG A 98 6.64 -13.61 16.96
C ARG A 98 6.34 -12.66 18.11
N ARG A 99 5.83 -11.46 17.83
CA ARG A 99 5.69 -10.39 18.83
C ARG A 99 4.25 -10.14 19.29
N GLY A 100 3.26 -10.67 18.56
CA GLY A 100 1.84 -10.33 18.73
C GLY A 100 1.47 -8.91 18.29
N ARG A 101 2.43 -8.12 17.77
CA ARG A 101 2.22 -6.76 17.25
C ARG A 101 3.28 -6.37 16.23
N LEU A 102 2.93 -5.41 15.36
CA LEU A 102 3.87 -4.71 14.50
C LEU A 102 4.27 -3.37 15.10
N LEU A 103 5.44 -2.89 14.73
CA LEU A 103 5.98 -1.59 15.12
C LEU A 103 6.23 -0.75 13.87
N ARG A 104 6.23 0.57 14.00
CA ARG A 104 6.55 1.50 12.89
C ARG A 104 7.90 1.18 12.24
N SER A 105 8.90 0.86 13.06
CA SER A 105 10.24 0.45 12.61
C SER A 105 10.26 -0.83 11.78
N ASP A 106 9.19 -1.64 11.81
CA ASP A 106 9.10 -2.81 10.95
C ASP A 106 8.84 -2.41 9.47
N PHE A 107 8.39 -1.18 9.21
CA PHE A 107 8.05 -0.71 7.86
C PHE A 107 9.08 0.26 7.26
N GLU A 108 9.99 0.79 8.08
CA GLU A 108 11.09 1.67 7.63
C GLU A 108 12.05 0.99 6.62
N LEU A 109 12.01 -0.34 6.54
CA LEU A 109 12.84 -1.16 5.64
C LEU A 109 12.12 -1.56 4.33
N LEU A 110 10.88 -1.11 4.13
CA LEU A 110 10.05 -1.42 2.95
C LEU A 110 10.10 -0.27 1.94
#